data_AF-Q8J151-F1
#
_entry.id   AF-Q8J151-F1
#
_cell.length_a   1.000
_cell.length_b   1.000
_cell.length_c   1.000
_cell.angle_alpha   90.00
_cell.angle_beta   90.00
_cell.angle_gamma   90.00
#
_symmetry.space_group_name_H-M   'P 1'
#
loop_
_entity.id
_entity.type
_entity.pdbx_description
1 polymer ?
#
loop_
_entity_poly.entity_id
_entity_poly.type
_entity_poly.pdbx_seq_one_letter_code
_entity_poly.pdbx_strand_id
1 'polypeptide(L)' 'WIIFRNVMHKKLKVDNPELSVQLISTRCAQIWKNLSPDEKKPWKDAAKAAKEEHARKHPNYKYTP' A
#
# COMPACT_ATOMS: atom_id res chain seq x y z
N TRP A 1 2.18 -2.44 -3.33
CA TRP A 1 0.86 -1.78 -3.27
C TRP A 1 0.30 -1.64 -1.84
N ILE A 2 0.86 -2.32 -0.83
CA ILE A 2 0.41 -2.21 0.58
C ILE A 2 0.49 -0.77 1.11
N ILE A 3 1.58 -0.04 0.81
CA ILE A 3 1.71 1.38 1.20
C ILE A 3 0.61 2.22 0.56
N PHE A 4 0.44 2.11 -0.76
CA PHE A 4 -0.63 2.77 -1.49
C PHE A 4 -2.03 2.44 -0.92
N ARG A 5 -2.29 1.16 -0.65
CA ARG A 5 -3.55 0.70 -0.05
C ARG A 5 -3.78 1.35 1.30
N ASN A 6 -2.78 1.43 2.17
CA ASN A 6 -2.92 2.07 3.48
C ASN A 6 -3.26 3.55 3.35
N VAL A 7 -2.56 4.28 2.47
CA VAL A 7 -2.82 5.70 2.23
C VAL A 7 -4.22 5.91 1.67
N MET A 8 -4.61 5.18 0.62
CA MET A 8 -5.93 5.29 0.02
C MET A 8 -7.05 4.81 0.93
N HIS A 9 -6.83 3.74 1.67
CA HIS A 9 -7.78 3.23 2.65
C HIS A 9 -8.04 4.28 3.73
N LYS A 10 -6.98 4.89 4.29
CA LYS A 10 -7.12 5.94 5.30
C LYS A 10 -7.81 7.17 4.72
N LYS A 11 -7.47 7.56 3.49
CA LYS A 11 -8.11 8.68 2.80
C LYS A 11 -9.61 8.45 2.56
N LEU A 12 -9.98 7.29 2.01
CA LEU A 12 -11.37 6.92 1.77
C LEU A 12 -12.17 6.73 3.06
N LYS A 13 -11.54 6.24 4.13
CA LYS A 13 -12.18 6.09 5.44
C LYS A 13 -12.40 7.42 6.14
N VAL A 14 -11.50 8.40 5.94
CA VAL A 14 -11.68 9.77 6.43
C VAL A 14 -12.75 10.49 5.62
N ASP A 15 -12.74 10.35 4.30
CA ASP A 15 -13.71 10.97 3.39
C ASP A 15 -15.11 10.37 3.56
N ASN A 16 -15.19 9.05 3.78
CA ASN A 16 -16.44 8.33 3.98
C ASN A 16 -16.27 7.32 5.13
N PRO A 17 -16.48 7.76 6.39
CA PRO A 17 -16.36 6.87 7.54
C PRO A 17 -17.40 5.75 7.53
N GLU A 18 -18.53 5.94 6.83
CA GLU A 18 -19.60 4.96 6.67
C GLU A 18 -19.29 3.88 5.62
N LEU A 19 -18.31 4.12 4.74
CA LEU A 19 -17.90 3.11 3.76
C LEU A 19 -17.28 1.90 4.47
N SER A 20 -17.79 0.73 4.07
CA SER A 20 -17.27 -0.54 4.54
C SER A 20 -15.86 -0.78 4.00
N VAL A 21 -15.01 -1.33 4.87
CA VAL A 21 -13.59 -1.65 4.59
C VAL A 21 -13.45 -2.49 3.32
N GLN A 22 -14.42 -3.37 3.08
CA GLN A 22 -14.47 -4.24 1.91
C GLN A 22 -14.61 -3.43 0.61
N LEU A 23 -15.51 -2.44 0.58
CA LEU A 23 -15.73 -1.57 -0.58
C LEU A 23 -14.53 -0.66 -0.83
N ILE A 24 -13.95 -0.11 0.24
CA ILE A 24 -12.72 0.70 0.18
C ILE A 24 -11.57 -0.12 -0.41
N SER A 25 -11.42 -1.38 0.03
CA SER A 25 -10.40 -2.28 -0.48
C SER A 25 -10.59 -2.60 -1.97
N THR A 26 -11.82 -2.86 -2.40
CA THR A 26 -12.14 -3.08 -3.82
C THR A 26 -11.80 -1.86 -4.65
N ARG A 27 -12.20 -0.65 -4.21
CA ARG A 27 -11.84 0.60 -4.89
C ARG A 27 -10.33 0.81 -4.95
N CYS A 28 -9.61 0.60 -3.84
CA CYS A 28 -8.15 0.71 -3.82
C CYS A 28 -7.49 -0.24 -4.84
N ALA A 29 -7.98 -1.48 -4.95
CA ALA A 29 -7.46 -2.45 -5.91
C ALA A 29 -7.74 -2.03 -7.36
N GLN A 30 -8.93 -1.50 -7.65
CA GLN A 30 -9.27 -0.97 -8.97
C GLN A 30 -8.41 0.24 -9.35
N ILE A 31 -8.28 1.22 -8.45
CA ILE A 31 -7.43 2.39 -8.67
C ILE A 31 -5.99 1.92 -8.90
N TRP A 32 -5.48 1.02 -8.06
CA TRP A 32 -4.13 0.48 -8.24
C TRP A 32 -3.95 -0.22 -9.59
N LYS A 33 -4.94 -0.99 -10.08
CA LYS A 33 -4.86 -1.58 -11.43
C LYS A 33 -4.82 -0.49 -12.51
N ASN A 34 -5.66 0.54 -12.37
CA ASN A 34 -5.81 1.64 -13.32
C ASN A 34 -4.65 2.66 -13.31
N LEU A 35 -3.87 2.73 -12.23
CA LEU A 35 -2.70 3.63 -12.14
C LEU A 35 -1.64 3.28 -13.20
N SER A 36 -1.05 4.31 -13.79
CA SER A 36 0.07 4.17 -14.72
C SER A 36 1.34 3.66 -14.03
N PRO A 37 2.28 3.04 -14.77
CA PRO A 37 3.56 2.60 -14.22
C PRO A 37 4.35 3.75 -13.58
N ASP A 38 4.26 4.97 -14.11
CA ASP A 38 4.87 6.18 -13.54
C ASP A 38 4.29 6.54 -12.18
N GLU A 39 2.96 6.49 -12.02
CA GLU A 39 2.33 6.74 -10.73
C GLU A 39 2.61 5.63 -9.73
N LYS A 40 2.74 4.38 -10.19
CA LYS A 40 3.14 3.23 -9.37
C LYS A 40 4.60 3.30 -8.94
N LYS A 41 5.45 4.01 -9.68
CA LYS A 41 6.90 4.10 -9.46
C LYS A 41 7.26 4.59 -8.05
N PRO A 42 6.77 5.74 -7.55
CA PRO A 42 7.05 6.18 -6.18
C PRO A 42 6.51 5.20 -5.12
N TRP A 43 5.36 4.56 -5.36
CA TRP A 43 4.82 3.56 -4.43
C TRP A 43 5.63 2.27 -4.38
N LYS A 44 6.20 1.85 -5.50
CA LYS A 44 7.12 0.70 -5.57
C LYS A 44 8.44 1.04 -4.90
N ASP A 45 8.96 2.23 -5.15
CA ASP A 45 10.21 2.71 -4.54
C ASP A 45 10.07 2.83 -3.02
N ALA A 46 9.01 3.47 -2.53
CA ALA A 46 8.70 3.52 -1.11
C ALA A 46 8.52 2.13 -0.48
N ALA A 47 7.91 1.18 -1.21
CA ALA A 47 7.77 -0.20 -0.72
C ALA A 47 9.12 -0.93 -0.67
N LYS A 48 10.00 -0.65 -1.62
CA LYS A 48 11.36 -1.18 -1.64
C LYS A 48 12.19 -0.58 -0.49
N ALA A 49 12.17 0.74 -0.33
CA ALA A 49 12.84 1.44 0.76
C ALA A 49 12.36 0.96 2.14
N ALA A 50 11.04 0.79 2.32
CA ALA A 50 10.49 0.23 3.55
C ALA A 50 10.95 -1.22 3.79
N LYS A 51 11.04 -2.04 2.74
CA LYS A 51 11.55 -3.40 2.83
C LYS A 51 13.04 -3.42 3.20
N GLU A 52 13.84 -2.56 2.60
CA GLU A 52 15.27 -2.41 2.89
C GLU A 52 15.50 -1.89 4.31
N GLU A 53 14.72 -0.91 4.77
CA GLU A 53 14.79 -0.42 6.14
C GLU A 53 14.37 -1.51 7.14
N HIS A 54 13.33 -2.28 6.83
CA HIS A 54 12.91 -3.39 7.68
C HIS A 54 13.99 -4.49 7.73
N ALA A 55 14.63 -4.80 6.60
CA ALA A 55 15.76 -5.74 6.56
C ALA A 55 16.97 -5.22 7.35
N ARG A 56 17.25 -3.91 7.29
CA ARG A 56 18.33 -3.28 8.06
C ARG A 56 18.05 -3.26 9.57
N LYS A 57 16.81 -2.94 9.96
CA LYS A 57 16.38 -2.92 11.37
C LYS A 57 16.21 -4.32 11.96
N HIS A 58 15.88 -5.31 11.12
CA HIS A 58 15.72 -6.70 11.51
C HIS A 58 16.70 -7.57 10.70
N PRO A 59 18.00 -7.58 11.05
CA PRO A 59 19.02 -8.35 10.32
C PRO A 59 18.78 -9.87 10.36
N ASN A 60 17.94 -10.36 11.28
CA ASN A 60 17.52 -11.76 11.37
C ASN A 60 16.09 -12.00 10.83
N TYR A 61 15.54 -11.08 10.03
CA TYR A 61 14.21 -11.23 9.45
C TYR A 61 14.22 -12.25 8.31
N LYS A 62 13.91 -13.50 8.66
CA LYS A 62 13.66 -14.58 7.72
C LYS A 62 12.17 -14.51 7.33
N TYR A 63 11.87 -14.01 6.12
CA TYR A 63 10.55 -14.22 5.53
C TYR A 63 10.46 -15.69 5.14
N THR A 64 9.99 -16.52 6.06
CA THR A 64 9.58 -17.90 5.78
C THR A 64 8.15 -17.85 5.24
N PRO A 65 7.95 -18.13 3.94
CA PRO A 65 6.61 -18.24 3.36
C PRO A 65 5.82 -19.43 3.94
#